data_AF-A0ABD5FS57-F1
#
_entry.id   AF-A0ABD5FS57-F1
#
_cell.length_a   1.000
_cell.length_b   1.000
_cell.length_c   1.000
_cell.angle_alpha   90.00
_cell.angle_beta   90.00
_cell.angle_gamma   90.00
#
_symmetry.space_group_name_H-M   'P 1'
#
loop_
_entity.id
_entity.type
_entity.pdbx_description
1 polymer ?
#
loop_
_entity_poly.entity_id
_entity_poly.type
_entity_poly.pdbx_seq_one_letter_code
_entity_poly.pdbx_strand_id
1 'polypeptide(L)'
;MKKFFLGILFVLLLSGCSSKITEDKLDSITNNMSQEEVEEILGKPNETSTNTQQMYNRLSKQYASFSSTHDDQDKNSDEYNRLDIYLENLDTLVNACYNNEKVEEFTYNYIDEDGEDSSTTMYFIDDKLFDLYTGLSR
;
A
#
# COMPACT_ATOMS: atom_id res chain seq x y z
N MET A 1 -56.24 -18.47 2.69
CA MET A 1 -56.09 -17.04 2.36
C MET A 1 -54.61 -16.70 2.35
N LYS A 2 -54.08 -16.32 1.19
CA LYS A 2 -52.69 -15.86 1.00
C LYS A 2 -52.51 -14.51 1.68
N LYS A 3 -51.45 -14.36 2.48
CA LYS A 3 -50.82 -13.07 2.73
C LYS A 3 -49.33 -13.20 2.49
N PHE A 4 -48.95 -12.85 1.27
CA PHE A 4 -47.63 -12.38 0.92
C PHE A 4 -47.29 -11.17 1.80
N PHE A 5 -46.16 -11.20 2.49
CA PHE A 5 -45.43 -9.96 2.78
C PHE A 5 -43.98 -10.16 2.34
N LEU A 6 -43.75 -9.61 1.16
CA LEU A 6 -42.51 -9.46 0.42
C LEU A 6 -41.58 -8.55 1.25
N GLY A 7 -40.73 -9.16 2.08
CA GLY A 7 -39.63 -8.47 2.74
C GLY A 7 -38.52 -8.24 1.74
N ILE A 8 -38.63 -7.13 1.00
CA ILE A 8 -37.62 -6.58 0.10
C ILE A 8 -36.31 -6.41 0.90
N LEU A 9 -35.39 -7.38 0.78
CA LEU A 9 -34.01 -7.20 1.21
C LEU A 9 -33.29 -6.41 0.12
N PHE A 10 -33.52 -5.10 0.14
CA PHE A 10 -32.72 -4.10 -0.54
C PHE A 10 -31.40 -3.99 0.24
N VAL A 11 -30.45 -4.88 -0.01
CA VAL A 11 -29.03 -4.57 0.21
C VAL A 11 -28.46 -4.33 -1.19
N LEU A 12 -28.65 -3.09 -1.62
CA LEU A 12 -27.77 -2.31 -2.49
C LEU A 12 -26.49 -3.10 -2.78
N LEU A 13 -26.33 -3.76 -3.93
CA LEU A 13 -25.91 -3.11 -5.17
C LEU A 13 -25.21 -1.76 -4.91
N LEU A 14 -24.18 -1.75 -4.05
CA LEU A 14 -23.01 -0.90 -4.24
C LEU A 14 -22.23 -1.46 -5.42
N SER A 15 -22.84 -1.34 -6.60
CA SER A 15 -22.14 -1.37 -7.87
C SER A 15 -21.01 -0.36 -7.71
N GLY A 16 -19.80 -0.86 -7.52
CA GLY A 16 -18.59 -0.08 -7.32
C GLY A 16 -18.52 0.99 -8.40
N CYS A 17 -18.93 2.20 -8.03
CA CYS A 17 -18.62 3.37 -8.78
C CYS A 17 -17.13 3.54 -8.52
N SER A 18 -16.32 3.02 -9.45
CA SER A 18 -14.88 3.24 -9.50
C SER A 18 -14.65 4.74 -9.66
N SER A 19 -14.79 5.51 -8.58
CA SER A 19 -14.18 6.82 -8.50
C SER A 19 -12.70 6.55 -8.64
N LYS A 20 -12.13 6.93 -9.79
CA LYS A 20 -10.68 6.89 -10.00
C LYS A 20 -10.03 7.60 -8.81
N ILE A 21 -9.16 6.91 -8.10
CA ILE A 21 -8.38 7.49 -7.00
C ILE A 21 -7.54 8.60 -7.64
N THR A 22 -7.51 9.77 -7.01
CA THR A 22 -6.68 10.91 -7.41
C THR A 22 -5.45 10.98 -6.50
N GLU A 23 -4.37 11.58 -6.98
CA GLU A 23 -3.14 11.77 -6.18
C GLU A 23 -3.43 12.48 -4.84
N ASP A 24 -4.28 13.51 -4.83
CA ASP A 24 -4.73 14.20 -3.59
C ASP A 24 -5.30 13.26 -2.50
N LYS A 25 -5.96 12.17 -2.91
CA LYS A 25 -6.48 11.20 -1.95
C LYS A 25 -5.38 10.31 -1.40
N LEU A 26 -4.41 9.95 -2.24
CA LEU A 26 -3.23 9.19 -1.80
C LEU A 26 -2.41 10.00 -0.80
N ASP A 27 -2.27 11.31 -1.01
CA ASP A 27 -1.55 12.21 -0.10
C ASP A 27 -2.19 12.33 1.29
N SER A 28 -3.48 12.01 1.42
CA SER A 28 -4.16 11.99 2.71
C SER A 28 -3.90 10.74 3.54
N ILE A 29 -3.26 9.72 2.95
CA ILE A 29 -2.93 8.47 3.62
C ILE A 29 -1.65 8.64 4.44
N THR A 30 -1.71 8.23 5.70
CA THR A 30 -0.58 8.36 6.62
C THR A 30 -0.24 7.03 7.27
N ASN A 31 1.04 6.83 7.57
CA ASN A 31 1.55 5.65 8.27
C ASN A 31 0.71 5.33 9.54
N ASN A 32 0.58 4.04 9.88
CA ASN A 32 -0.24 3.51 10.98
C ASN A 32 -1.78 3.64 10.85
N MET A 33 -2.32 4.15 9.74
CA MET A 33 -3.73 3.98 9.43
C MET A 33 -4.07 2.48 9.34
N SER A 34 -5.25 2.09 9.81
CA SER A 34 -5.79 0.74 9.62
C SER A 34 -6.19 0.48 8.17
N GLN A 35 -6.38 -0.79 7.79
CA GLN A 35 -6.91 -1.11 6.46
C GLN A 35 -8.30 -0.48 6.25
N GLU A 36 -9.15 -0.47 7.28
CA GLU A 36 -10.48 0.14 7.23
C GLU A 36 -10.42 1.66 6.98
N GLU A 37 -9.53 2.38 7.67
CA GLU A 37 -9.32 3.82 7.47
C GLU A 37 -8.83 4.13 6.05
N VAL A 38 -7.90 3.33 5.52
CA VAL A 38 -7.41 3.50 4.14
C VAL A 38 -8.52 3.21 3.13
N GLU A 39 -9.31 2.15 3.35
CA GLU A 39 -10.43 1.80 2.48
C GLU A 39 -11.58 2.82 2.52
N GLU A 40 -11.79 3.52 3.64
CA GLU A 40 -12.76 4.60 3.73
C GLU A 40 -12.38 5.79 2.82
N ILE A 41 -11.07 6.07 2.70
CA ILE A 41 -10.54 7.18 1.93
C ILE A 41 -10.40 6.82 0.44
N LEU A 42 -9.77 5.68 0.15
CA LEU A 42 -9.40 5.25 -1.20
C LEU A 42 -10.44 4.31 -1.84
N GLY A 43 -11.28 3.66 -1.04
CA GLY A 43 -12.09 2.53 -1.48
C GLY A 43 -11.34 1.21 -1.37
N LYS A 44 -11.93 0.16 -1.96
CA LYS A 44 -11.31 -1.18 -1.99
C LYS A 44 -10.09 -1.20 -2.91
N PRO A 45 -9.01 -1.90 -2.53
CA PRO A 45 -7.88 -2.11 -3.42
C PRO A 45 -8.29 -2.89 -4.68
N ASN A 46 -7.56 -2.67 -5.76
CA ASN A 46 -7.73 -3.42 -7.01
C ASN A 46 -7.23 -4.85 -6.85
N GLU A 47 -6.12 -5.02 -6.13
CA GLU A 47 -5.51 -6.32 -5.85
C GLU A 47 -5.02 -6.38 -4.41
N THR A 48 -5.15 -7.56 -3.80
CA THR A 48 -4.64 -7.85 -2.46
C THR A 48 -3.80 -9.11 -2.49
N SER A 49 -2.62 -9.09 -1.87
CA SER A 49 -1.77 -10.25 -1.67
C SER A 49 -1.47 -10.46 -0.19
N THR A 50 -1.60 -11.70 0.27
CA THR A 50 -1.31 -12.12 1.65
C THR A 50 -0.23 -13.20 1.69
N ASN A 51 0.42 -13.48 0.55
CA ASN A 51 1.46 -14.50 0.45
C ASN A 51 2.82 -13.95 0.92
N THR A 52 3.05 -14.01 2.22
CA THR A 52 4.25 -13.47 2.88
C THR A 52 5.56 -14.00 2.30
N GLN A 53 5.61 -15.28 1.91
CA GLN A 53 6.82 -15.87 1.32
C GLN A 53 7.12 -15.29 -0.08
N GLN A 54 6.09 -15.04 -0.88
CA GLN A 54 6.24 -14.41 -2.19
C GLN A 54 6.67 -12.95 -2.03
N MET A 55 6.09 -12.21 -1.08
CA MET A 55 6.47 -10.85 -0.74
C MET A 55 7.94 -10.79 -0.29
N TYR A 56 8.35 -11.64 0.66
CA TYR A 56 9.74 -11.77 1.10
C TYR A 56 10.71 -11.96 -0.08
N ASN A 57 10.41 -12.88 -1.00
CA ASN A 57 11.28 -13.18 -2.14
C ASN A 57 11.41 -12.00 -3.11
N ARG A 58 10.38 -11.16 -3.23
CA ARG A 58 10.39 -9.95 -4.09
C ARG A 58 11.13 -8.81 -3.39
N LEU A 59 10.75 -8.51 -2.14
CA LEU A 59 11.28 -7.40 -1.37
C LEU A 59 12.76 -7.58 -0.99
N SER A 60 13.19 -8.80 -0.67
CA SER A 60 14.62 -9.07 -0.36
C SER A 60 15.54 -8.86 -1.57
N LYS A 61 15.07 -9.18 -2.78
CA LYS A 61 15.80 -8.86 -4.02
C LYS A 61 15.86 -7.36 -4.27
N GLN A 62 14.77 -6.66 -4.01
CA GLN A 62 14.71 -5.20 -4.13
C GLN A 62 15.69 -4.54 -3.16
N TYR A 63 15.70 -4.97 -1.89
CA TYR A 63 16.64 -4.51 -0.87
C TYR A 63 18.09 -4.72 -1.30
N ALA A 64 18.45 -5.94 -1.73
CA ALA A 64 19.81 -6.24 -2.18
C ALA A 64 20.25 -5.35 -3.36
N SER A 65 19.34 -5.07 -4.29
CA SER A 65 19.60 -4.18 -5.42
C SER A 65 19.91 -2.75 -4.96
N PHE A 66 19.04 -2.15 -4.14
CA PHE A 66 19.21 -0.77 -3.68
C PHE A 66 20.39 -0.61 -2.72
N SER A 67 20.61 -1.57 -1.83
CA SER A 67 21.74 -1.58 -0.90
C SER A 67 23.06 -1.60 -1.65
N SER A 68 23.18 -2.40 -2.73
CA SER A 68 24.41 -2.44 -3.53
C SER A 68 24.75 -1.11 -4.22
N THR A 69 23.74 -0.31 -4.59
CA THR A 69 23.94 1.01 -5.19
C THR A 69 24.16 2.13 -4.17
N HIS A 70 23.78 1.90 -2.91
CA HIS A 70 23.89 2.88 -1.83
C HIS A 70 25.35 3.08 -1.37
N ASP A 71 26.15 2.01 -1.38
CA ASP A 71 27.56 2.05 -0.97
C ASP A 71 28.45 2.96 -1.85
N ASP A 72 28.01 3.23 -3.09
CA ASP A 72 28.74 4.00 -4.09
C ASP A 72 28.37 5.52 -4.10
N GLN A 73 27.41 5.96 -3.29
CA GLN A 73 26.89 7.34 -3.30
C GLN A 73 27.63 8.31 -2.32
N ASP A 74 27.52 9.61 -2.60
CA ASP A 74 28.02 10.67 -1.69
C ASP A 74 27.16 10.73 -0.42
N LYS A 75 27.77 10.31 0.69
CA LYS A 75 27.14 10.16 2.01
C LYS A 75 26.61 11.44 2.64
N ASN A 76 26.92 12.61 2.07
CA ASN A 76 26.42 13.90 2.55
C ASN A 76 25.29 14.46 1.70
N SER A 77 24.80 13.72 0.69
CA SER A 77 23.70 14.16 -0.15
C SER A 77 22.35 13.87 0.49
N ASP A 78 21.36 14.74 0.24
CA ASP A 78 19.97 14.49 0.64
C ASP A 78 19.41 13.21 0.01
N GLU A 79 19.88 12.88 -1.19
CA GLU A 79 19.54 11.64 -1.90
C GLU A 79 20.03 10.40 -1.13
N TYR A 80 21.26 10.42 -0.62
CA TYR A 80 21.80 9.35 0.22
C TYR A 80 20.95 9.14 1.48
N ASN A 81 20.61 10.23 2.18
CA ASN A 81 19.80 10.15 3.40
C ASN A 81 18.39 9.58 3.13
N ARG A 82 17.77 9.96 2.01
CA ARG A 82 16.47 9.42 1.60
C ARG A 82 16.55 7.93 1.26
N LEU A 83 17.61 7.52 0.57
CA LEU A 83 17.84 6.12 0.23
C LEU A 83 18.12 5.27 1.48
N ASP A 84 18.84 5.81 2.47
CA ASP A 84 19.12 5.13 3.73
C ASP A 84 17.83 4.83 4.52
N ILE A 85 16.96 5.83 4.67
CA ILE A 85 15.66 5.64 5.34
C ILE A 85 14.77 4.65 4.57
N TYR A 86 14.76 4.75 3.23
CA TYR A 86 14.03 3.80 2.38
C TYR A 86 14.54 2.36 2.60
N LEU A 87 15.87 2.17 2.67
CA LEU A 87 16.47 0.88 2.93
C LEU A 87 16.16 0.36 4.34
N GLU A 88 16.15 1.22 5.36
CA GLU A 88 15.76 0.86 6.73
C GLU A 88 14.30 0.37 6.80
N ASN A 89 13.38 1.08 6.15
CA ASN A 89 11.98 0.67 6.09
C ASN A 89 11.80 -0.62 5.28
N LEU A 90 12.51 -0.75 4.16
CA LEU A 90 12.46 -1.95 3.34
C LEU A 90 13.01 -3.18 4.08
N ASP A 91 14.10 -3.03 4.84
CA ASP A 91 14.64 -4.08 5.71
C ASP A 91 13.63 -4.49 6.78
N THR A 92 12.96 -3.52 7.41
CA THR A 92 11.88 -3.79 8.38
C THR A 92 10.77 -4.63 7.77
N LEU A 93 10.29 -4.27 6.57
CA LEU A 93 9.24 -5.03 5.88
C LEU A 93 9.71 -6.43 5.43
N VAL A 94 10.96 -6.55 4.97
CA VAL A 94 11.57 -7.85 4.62
C VAL A 94 11.65 -8.75 5.85
N ASN A 95 12.07 -8.22 7.00
CA ASN A 95 12.18 -8.95 8.25
C ASN A 95 10.80 -9.37 8.79
N ALA A 96 9.80 -8.50 8.71
CA ALA A 96 8.42 -8.85 9.04
C ALA A 96 7.93 -10.04 8.19
N CYS A 97 8.23 -10.02 6.89
CA CYS A 97 7.90 -11.14 6.02
C CYS A 97 8.68 -12.42 6.38
N TYR A 98 9.98 -12.32 6.66
CA TYR A 98 10.83 -13.45 7.05
C TYR A 98 10.35 -14.12 8.35
N ASN A 99 9.91 -13.30 9.31
CA ASN A 99 9.40 -13.76 10.60
C ASN A 99 7.96 -14.30 10.55
N ASN A 100 7.35 -14.37 9.35
CA ASN A 100 5.94 -14.74 9.15
C ASN A 100 4.97 -13.87 9.96
N GLU A 101 5.26 -12.58 10.10
CA GLU A 101 4.29 -11.61 10.61
C GLU A 101 3.12 -11.46 9.61
N LYS A 102 1.99 -10.93 10.08
CA LYS A 102 0.82 -10.71 9.23
C LYS A 102 1.06 -9.52 8.33
N VAL A 103 1.71 -9.77 7.19
CA VAL A 103 1.96 -8.78 6.14
C VAL A 103 0.93 -8.92 5.03
N GLU A 104 0.32 -7.81 4.63
CA GLU A 104 -0.65 -7.75 3.53
C GLU A 104 -0.25 -6.62 2.57
N GLU A 105 -0.41 -6.86 1.27
CA GLU A 105 -0.06 -5.94 0.19
C GLU A 105 -1.33 -5.54 -0.56
N PHE A 106 -1.63 -4.25 -0.59
CA PHE A 106 -2.81 -3.69 -1.26
C PHE A 106 -2.34 -2.82 -2.43
N THR A 107 -2.80 -3.13 -3.64
CA THR A 107 -2.49 -2.36 -4.84
C THR A 107 -3.70 -1.58 -5.30
N TYR A 108 -3.49 -0.28 -5.53
CA TYR A 108 -4.49 0.68 -5.96
C TYR A 108 -4.11 1.27 -7.30
N ASN A 109 -5.06 1.32 -8.22
CA ASN A 109 -4.95 2.07 -9.47
C ASN A 109 -5.45 3.49 -9.24
N TYR A 110 -4.70 4.47 -9.72
CA TYR A 110 -5.00 5.89 -9.55
C TYR A 110 -4.66 6.67 -10.83
N ILE A 111 -5.12 7.91 -10.87
CA ILE A 111 -4.72 8.87 -11.91
C ILE A 111 -3.72 9.83 -11.30
N ASP A 112 -2.54 9.87 -11.90
CA ASP A 112 -1.49 10.80 -11.48
C ASP A 112 -1.80 12.25 -11.88
N GLU A 113 -0.94 13.16 -11.44
CA GLU A 113 -1.01 14.59 -11.75
C GLU A 113 -1.10 14.93 -13.25
N ASP A 114 -0.57 14.05 -14.13
CA ASP A 114 -0.58 14.22 -15.58
C ASP A 114 -1.86 13.67 -16.24
N GLY A 115 -2.72 13.02 -15.47
CA GLY A 115 -3.96 12.42 -15.98
C GLY A 115 -3.78 11.00 -16.51
N GLU A 116 -2.64 10.37 -16.27
CA GLU A 116 -2.29 9.04 -16.75
C GLU A 116 -2.67 7.96 -15.73
N ASP A 117 -3.01 6.75 -16.23
CA ASP A 117 -3.30 5.61 -15.37
C ASP A 117 -2.00 5.08 -14.72
N SER A 118 -1.97 5.07 -13.39
CA SER A 118 -0.83 4.61 -12.58
C SER A 118 -1.28 3.63 -11.49
N SER A 119 -0.32 3.05 -10.76
CA SER A 119 -0.59 2.13 -9.63
C SER A 119 0.35 2.39 -8.46
N THR A 120 -0.18 2.31 -7.25
CA THR A 120 0.61 2.35 -6.01
C THR A 120 0.33 1.11 -5.17
N THR A 121 1.33 0.69 -4.39
CA THR A 121 1.27 -0.48 -3.53
C THR A 121 1.54 -0.06 -2.08
N MET A 122 0.61 -0.41 -1.20
CA MET A 122 0.66 -0.17 0.23
C MET A 122 0.87 -1.50 0.97
N TYR A 123 1.65 -1.47 2.04
CA TYR A 123 1.91 -2.64 2.87
C TYR A 123 1.30 -2.44 4.23
N PHE A 124 0.73 -3.50 4.80
CA PHE A 124 0.18 -3.50 6.15
C PHE A 124 0.87 -4.57 6.97
N ILE A 125 1.32 -4.22 8.17
CA ILE A 125 1.83 -5.15 9.17
C ILE A 125 0.84 -5.13 10.32
N ASP A 126 0.24 -6.28 10.64
CA ASP A 126 -0.79 -6.41 11.70
C ASP A 126 -1.91 -5.36 11.59
N ASP A 127 -2.50 -5.23 10.39
CA ASP A 127 -3.56 -4.25 10.05
C ASP A 127 -3.11 -2.78 10.04
N LYS A 128 -1.83 -2.47 10.30
CA LYS A 128 -1.33 -1.09 10.27
C LYS A 128 -0.55 -0.81 9.01
N LEU A 129 -0.93 0.25 8.31
CA LEU A 129 -0.20 0.74 7.15
C LEU A 129 1.26 0.97 7.56
N PHE A 130 2.15 0.32 6.82
CA PHE A 130 3.58 0.45 6.92
C PHE A 130 4.08 1.19 5.68
N ASP A 131 4.50 2.42 5.90
CA ASP A 131 5.00 3.28 4.85
C ASP A 131 6.46 2.98 4.54
N LEU A 132 6.74 2.52 3.32
CA LEU A 132 8.12 2.37 2.82
C LEU A 132 8.80 3.72 2.58
N TYR A 133 8.01 4.79 2.46
CA TYR A 133 8.42 6.11 2.02
C TYR A 133 8.10 7.16 3.09
N THR A 134 9.01 7.41 4.03
CA THR A 134 8.84 8.51 5.01
C THR A 134 8.96 9.92 4.40
N GLY A 135 8.74 10.07 3.09
CA GLY A 135 8.93 11.28 2.31
C GLY A 135 7.65 11.73 1.61
N LEU A 136 6.48 11.58 2.24
CA LEU A 136 5.24 12.28 1.87
C LEU A 136 5.35 13.78 2.22
N SER A 137 6.25 14.42 1.49
CA SER A 137 6.14 15.78 0.99
C SER A 137 7.09 15.81 -0.22
N ARG A 138 6.54 15.53 -1.40
CA ARG A 138 7.16 15.97 -2.65
C ARG A 138 7.24 17.50 -2.66
#